data_AF-A0A3G1RKV1-F1
#
_entry.id   AF-A0A3G1RKV1-F1
#
_cell.length_a   1.000
_cell.length_b   1.000
_cell.length_c   1.000
_cell.angle_alpha   90.00
_cell.angle_beta   90.00
_cell.angle_gamma   90.00
#
_symmetry.space_group_name_H-M   'P 1'
#
loop_
_entity.id
_entity.type
_entity.pdbx_description
1 polymer ?
#
loop_
_entity_poly.entity_id
_entity_poly.type
_entity_poly.pdbx_seq_one_letter_code
_entity_poly.pdbx_strand_id
1 'polypeptide(L)'
;IANRAIEIAGGEKGSKDPVHPNDHVNMSQSSNDTFPTAMYIATVETIVHHLLPEIKALRDAIADKQTEYQHIIKIGRTHLQDAVPLTLGQEFSGYVTQLNQAIGYIENNLTHLYELALGGTAVGTGLNTHPKFAKKAAKFIAKETGLKFSSAENKFAVLAAHDAMVQISGSLKTLAAALMKIANDVRWLGSGPRCGLGELILPENEPGSSIMPGKVNP
;
A
#
# COMPACT_ATOMS: atom_id res chain seq x y z
N ILE A 1 18.21 -0.29 -20.32
CA ILE A 1 18.72 1.10 -20.38
C ILE A 1 19.85 1.25 -21.41
N ALA A 2 21.03 0.65 -21.21
CA ALA A 2 22.18 0.77 -22.13
C ALA A 2 21.82 0.53 -23.61
N ASN A 3 21.24 -0.63 -23.93
CA ASN A 3 20.82 -0.94 -25.32
C ASN A 3 19.84 0.07 -25.92
N ARG A 4 18.92 0.63 -25.12
CA ARG A 4 17.98 1.65 -25.60
C ARG A 4 18.69 2.98 -25.87
N ALA A 5 19.65 3.35 -25.04
CA ALA A 5 20.47 4.54 -25.27
C ALA A 5 21.38 4.37 -26.51
N ILE A 6 21.96 3.18 -26.71
CA ILE A 6 22.75 2.84 -27.90
C ILE A 6 21.91 2.96 -29.18
N GLU A 7 20.70 2.39 -29.18
CA GLU A 7 19.78 2.48 -30.32
C GLU A 7 19.41 3.95 -30.64
N ILE A 8 19.14 4.77 -29.63
CA ILE A 8 18.88 6.21 -29.80
C ILE A 8 20.10 6.95 -30.37
N ALA A 9 21.32 6.52 -30.01
CA ALA A 9 22.57 7.06 -30.53
C ALA A 9 22.96 6.51 -31.92
N GLY A 10 22.13 5.65 -32.53
CA GLY A 10 22.39 5.04 -33.83
C GLY A 10 23.37 3.87 -33.83
N GLY A 11 23.69 3.31 -32.65
CA GLY A 11 24.57 2.16 -32.51
C GLY A 11 23.85 0.81 -32.58
N GLU A 12 24.63 -0.27 -32.54
CA GLU A 12 24.13 -1.65 -32.58
C GLU A 12 23.77 -2.17 -31.17
N LYS A 13 22.54 -2.65 -30.96
CA LYS A 13 22.13 -3.22 -29.68
C LYS A 13 23.01 -4.42 -29.31
N GLY A 14 23.47 -4.46 -28.06
CA GLY A 14 24.38 -5.50 -27.55
C GLY A 14 25.88 -5.15 -27.68
N SER A 15 26.23 -4.12 -28.45
CA SER A 15 27.63 -3.68 -28.62
C SER A 15 28.27 -3.13 -27.35
N LYS A 16 27.44 -2.59 -26.42
CA LYS A 16 27.86 -1.82 -25.24
C LYS A 16 28.58 -0.50 -25.57
N ASP A 17 28.47 -0.03 -26.81
CA ASP A 17 29.05 1.22 -27.31
C ASP A 17 27.93 2.06 -27.99
N PRO A 18 27.83 3.38 -27.73
CA PRO A 18 28.67 4.21 -26.85
C PRO A 18 28.31 4.14 -25.35
N VAL A 19 27.32 3.31 -24.96
CA VAL A 19 26.82 3.26 -23.58
C VAL A 19 27.07 1.90 -22.93
N HIS A 20 28.11 1.79 -22.11
CA HIS A 20 28.41 0.57 -21.37
C HIS A 20 27.45 0.39 -20.18
N PRO A 21 26.85 -0.80 -19.97
CA PRO A 21 25.89 -1.03 -18.89
C PRO A 21 26.52 -0.89 -17.50
N ASN A 22 27.79 -1.28 -17.31
CA ASN A 22 28.46 -1.11 -16.03
C ASN A 22 29.05 0.29 -15.88
N ASP A 23 29.83 0.72 -16.86
CA ASP A 23 30.71 1.88 -16.69
C ASP A 23 29.93 3.19 -16.81
N HIS A 24 28.80 3.18 -17.51
CA HIS A 24 27.94 4.36 -17.68
C HIS A 24 26.64 4.24 -16.89
N VAL A 25 25.87 3.16 -17.07
CA VAL A 25 24.54 3.05 -16.42
C VAL A 25 24.66 2.74 -14.93
N ASN A 26 25.57 1.85 -14.54
CA ASN A 26 25.83 1.49 -13.14
C ASN A 26 26.96 2.32 -12.50
N MET A 27 27.36 3.43 -13.13
CA MET A 27 28.43 4.28 -12.61
C MET A 27 28.10 4.75 -11.19
N SER A 28 29.09 4.69 -10.29
CA SER A 28 29.00 5.10 -8.88
C SER A 28 28.05 4.26 -7.99
N GLN A 29 27.58 3.12 -8.49
CA GLN A 29 26.55 2.28 -7.86
C GLN A 29 27.05 0.85 -7.59
N SER A 30 26.35 0.13 -6.72
CA SER A 30 26.51 -1.30 -6.48
C SER A 30 25.17 -2.02 -6.61
N SER A 31 25.15 -3.30 -6.97
CA SER A 31 23.93 -4.11 -6.85
C SER A 31 23.35 -4.07 -5.43
N ASN A 32 24.21 -3.98 -4.42
CA ASN A 32 23.84 -4.08 -3.01
C ASN A 32 23.11 -2.83 -2.51
N ASP A 33 23.36 -1.65 -3.10
CA ASP A 33 22.69 -0.41 -2.71
C ASP A 33 21.62 0.07 -3.70
N THR A 34 21.67 -0.40 -4.95
CA THR A 34 20.65 -0.11 -5.97
C THR A 34 19.36 -0.88 -5.73
N PHE A 35 19.42 -2.17 -5.40
CA PHE A 35 18.22 -2.98 -5.22
C PHE A 35 17.37 -2.56 -4.00
N PRO A 36 17.95 -2.36 -2.80
CA PRO A 36 17.17 -1.85 -1.66
C PRO A 36 16.55 -0.47 -1.94
N THR A 37 17.28 0.39 -2.65
CA THR A 37 16.77 1.70 -3.09
C THR A 37 15.55 1.54 -3.99
N ALA A 38 15.63 0.68 -5.02
CA ALA A 38 14.52 0.43 -5.92
C ALA A 38 13.30 -0.18 -5.19
N MET A 39 13.54 -1.11 -4.24
CA MET A 39 12.50 -1.72 -3.41
C MET A 39 11.74 -0.67 -2.59
N TYR A 40 12.46 0.24 -1.94
CA TYR A 40 11.84 1.30 -1.13
C TYR A 40 11.06 2.29 -2.00
N ILE A 41 11.63 2.69 -3.14
CA ILE A 41 10.94 3.59 -4.10
C ILE A 41 9.63 2.96 -4.57
N ALA A 42 9.68 1.72 -5.08
CA ALA A 42 8.50 1.02 -5.57
C ALA A 42 7.43 0.84 -4.49
N THR A 43 7.85 0.53 -3.26
CA THR A 43 6.92 0.35 -2.12
C THR A 43 6.22 1.65 -1.78
N VAL A 44 6.96 2.74 -1.62
CA VAL A 44 6.38 4.05 -1.27
C VAL A 44 5.48 4.55 -2.39
N GLU A 45 5.90 4.48 -3.65
CA GLU A 45 5.06 4.91 -4.77
C GLU A 45 3.75 4.12 -4.84
N THR A 46 3.83 2.79 -4.69
CA THR A 46 2.63 1.94 -4.68
C THR A 46 1.69 2.31 -3.53
N ILE A 47 2.24 2.56 -2.34
CA ILE A 47 1.42 2.91 -1.17
C ILE A 47 0.78 4.29 -1.33
N VAL A 48 1.56 5.29 -1.74
CA VAL A 48 1.11 6.68 -1.81
C VAL A 48 0.16 6.91 -2.97
N HIS A 49 0.43 6.31 -4.13
CA HIS A 49 -0.34 6.57 -5.36
C HIS A 49 -1.47 5.57 -5.61
N HIS A 50 -1.44 4.40 -4.98
CA HIS A 50 -2.50 3.40 -5.14
C HIS A 50 -3.17 3.05 -3.82
N LEU A 51 -2.45 2.48 -2.86
CA LEU A 51 -3.07 1.89 -1.67
C LEU A 51 -3.83 2.92 -0.81
N LEU A 52 -3.17 4.03 -0.45
CA LEU A 52 -3.75 5.05 0.42
C LEU A 52 -4.99 5.72 -0.20
N PRO A 53 -4.98 6.13 -1.48
CA PRO A 53 -6.19 6.62 -2.14
C PRO A 53 -7.36 5.63 -2.07
N GLU A 54 -7.14 4.36 -2.40
CA GLU A 54 -8.20 3.34 -2.43
C GLU A 54 -8.80 3.06 -1.05
N ILE A 55 -7.97 2.95 -0.01
CA ILE A 55 -8.47 2.74 1.36
C ILE A 55 -9.21 4.00 1.86
N LYS A 56 -8.74 5.20 1.50
CA LYS A 56 -9.43 6.45 1.84
C LYS A 56 -10.79 6.54 1.16
N ALA A 57 -10.88 6.18 -0.12
CA ALA A 57 -12.14 6.10 -0.85
C ALA A 57 -13.12 5.10 -0.21
N LEU A 58 -12.65 3.90 0.15
CA LEU A 58 -13.47 2.92 0.89
C LEU A 58 -13.94 3.46 2.25
N ARG A 59 -13.04 4.10 3.00
CA ARG A 59 -13.35 4.71 4.30
C ARG A 59 -14.44 5.78 4.15
N ASP A 60 -14.31 6.65 3.15
CA ASP A 60 -15.27 7.72 2.86
C ASP A 60 -16.65 7.14 2.50
N ALA A 61 -16.70 6.13 1.64
CA ALA A 61 -17.96 5.46 1.28
C ALA A 61 -18.64 4.80 2.49
N ILE A 62 -17.87 4.19 3.40
CA ILE A 62 -18.41 3.61 4.64
C ILE A 62 -18.86 4.73 5.60
N ALA A 63 -18.19 5.88 5.63
CA ALA A 63 -18.59 7.03 6.44
C ALA A 63 -19.89 7.69 5.93
N ASP A 64 -20.10 7.72 4.62
CA ASP A 64 -21.38 8.16 4.05
C ASP A 64 -22.51 7.23 4.48
N LYS A 65 -22.29 5.91 4.44
CA LYS A 65 -23.25 4.92 4.96
C LYS A 65 -23.44 4.99 6.46
N GLN A 66 -22.40 5.28 7.23
CA GLN A 66 -22.50 5.53 8.66
C GLN A 66 -23.51 6.66 8.95
N THR A 67 -23.42 7.76 8.21
CA THR A 67 -24.34 8.90 8.34
C THR A 67 -25.75 8.54 7.90
N GLU A 68 -25.90 7.89 6.75
CA GLU A 68 -27.20 7.42 6.23
C GLU A 68 -27.93 6.50 7.23
N TYR A 69 -27.18 5.65 7.93
CA TYR A 69 -27.72 4.64 8.84
C TYR A 69 -27.81 5.10 10.31
N GLN A 70 -27.52 6.37 10.59
CA GLN A 70 -27.40 6.88 11.96
C GLN A 70 -28.68 6.69 12.79
N HIS A 71 -29.85 6.65 12.14
CA HIS A 71 -31.16 6.54 12.81
C HIS A 71 -31.77 5.13 12.78
N ILE A 72 -31.15 4.17 12.08
CA ILE A 72 -31.68 2.81 11.94
C ILE A 72 -31.29 1.99 13.17
N ILE A 73 -32.22 1.76 14.09
CA ILE A 73 -31.98 0.91 15.27
C ILE A 73 -32.11 -0.56 14.88
N LYS A 74 -31.12 -1.38 15.28
CA LYS A 74 -31.10 -2.85 15.12
C LYS A 74 -30.72 -3.53 16.44
N ILE A 75 -30.92 -4.84 16.50
CA ILE A 75 -30.45 -5.68 17.60
C ILE A 75 -28.95 -5.92 17.44
N GLY A 76 -28.18 -5.65 18.50
CA GLY A 76 -26.75 -5.99 18.54
C GLY A 76 -26.53 -7.48 18.68
N ARG A 77 -25.33 -7.96 18.33
CA ARG A 77 -24.93 -9.35 18.57
C ARG A 77 -23.56 -9.45 19.24
N THR A 78 -23.49 -10.20 20.32
CA THR A 78 -22.22 -10.64 20.93
C THR A 78 -22.24 -12.17 21.00
N HIS A 79 -21.13 -12.81 20.63
CA HIS A 79 -21.09 -14.27 20.45
C HIS A 79 -22.17 -14.81 19.48
N LEU A 80 -22.59 -14.00 18.49
CA LEU A 80 -23.72 -14.25 17.57
C LEU A 80 -25.10 -14.38 18.21
N GLN A 81 -25.24 -14.10 19.52
CA GLN A 81 -26.51 -14.09 20.23
C GLN A 81 -27.10 -12.69 20.28
N ASP A 82 -28.43 -12.57 20.35
CA ASP A 82 -29.14 -11.30 20.48
C ASP A 82 -28.68 -10.53 21.74
N ALA A 83 -28.50 -9.21 21.58
CA ALA A 83 -28.03 -8.31 22.63
C ALA A 83 -28.86 -7.02 22.67
N VAL A 84 -28.39 -6.02 23.43
CA VAL A 84 -29.04 -4.69 23.48
C VAL A 84 -28.97 -3.97 22.12
N PRO A 85 -29.91 -3.07 21.82
CA PRO A 85 -29.92 -2.36 20.54
C PRO A 85 -28.75 -1.38 20.36
N LEU A 86 -28.40 -1.13 19.10
CA LEU A 86 -27.56 -0.02 18.63
C LEU A 86 -28.07 0.47 17.28
N THR A 87 -27.59 1.60 16.78
CA THR A 87 -27.88 2.00 15.40
C THR A 87 -26.92 1.32 14.43
N LEU A 88 -27.38 1.04 13.21
CA LEU A 88 -26.54 0.54 12.14
C LEU A 88 -25.42 1.54 11.79
N GLY A 89 -25.69 2.85 11.94
CA GLY A 89 -24.64 3.88 11.89
C GLY A 89 -23.58 3.75 13.00
N GLN A 90 -23.95 3.38 14.24
CA GLN A 90 -22.96 3.08 15.29
C GLN A 90 -22.08 1.88 14.92
N GLU A 91 -22.67 0.82 14.35
CA GLU A 91 -21.91 -0.35 13.87
C GLU A 91 -20.90 0.05 12.78
N PHE A 92 -21.34 0.80 11.78
CA PHE A 92 -20.48 1.28 10.68
C PHE A 92 -19.41 2.28 11.15
N SER A 93 -19.65 3.04 12.22
CA SER A 93 -18.64 3.95 12.80
C SER A 93 -17.41 3.21 13.33
N GLY A 94 -17.60 1.97 13.78
CA GLY A 94 -16.50 1.07 14.13
C GLY A 94 -15.61 0.77 12.92
N TYR A 95 -16.21 0.47 11.78
CA TYR A 95 -15.50 0.17 10.53
C TYR A 95 -14.69 1.38 10.04
N VAL A 96 -15.30 2.58 10.05
CA VAL A 96 -14.62 3.84 9.72
C VAL A 96 -13.40 4.06 10.62
N THR A 97 -13.57 3.82 11.93
CA THR A 97 -12.48 3.97 12.90
C THR A 97 -11.34 3.00 12.64
N GLN A 98 -11.64 1.72 12.35
CA GLN A 98 -10.61 0.72 12.02
C GLN A 98 -9.81 1.12 10.77
N LEU A 99 -10.47 1.65 9.73
CA LEU A 99 -9.79 2.10 8.51
C LEU A 99 -8.94 3.35 8.75
N ASN A 100 -9.43 4.33 9.51
CA ASN A 100 -8.66 5.52 9.89
C ASN A 100 -7.38 5.14 10.65
N GLN A 101 -7.48 4.20 11.60
CA GLN A 101 -6.32 3.71 12.36
C GLN A 101 -5.32 2.98 11.45
N ALA A 102 -5.81 2.10 10.56
CA ALA A 102 -4.96 1.38 9.62
C ALA A 102 -4.21 2.33 8.66
N ILE A 103 -4.89 3.36 8.14
CA ILE A 103 -4.27 4.43 7.35
C ILE A 103 -3.16 5.11 8.15
N GLY A 104 -3.43 5.49 9.40
CA GLY A 104 -2.44 6.14 10.27
C GLY A 104 -1.20 5.26 10.52
N TYR A 105 -1.38 3.95 10.72
CA TYR A 105 -0.26 3.02 10.87
C TYR A 105 0.60 2.94 9.60
N ILE A 106 -0.03 2.89 8.42
CA ILE A 106 0.69 2.86 7.14
C ILE A 106 1.47 4.17 6.95
N GLU A 107 0.81 5.32 7.13
CA GLU A 107 1.43 6.64 6.95
C GLU A 107 2.62 6.87 7.90
N ASN A 108 2.50 6.45 9.17
CA ASN A 108 3.59 6.58 10.14
C ASN A 108 4.83 5.76 9.73
N ASN A 109 4.62 4.54 9.23
CA ASN A 109 5.70 3.63 8.85
C ASN A 109 6.35 3.97 7.49
N LEU A 110 5.76 4.86 6.68
CA LEU A 110 6.39 5.36 5.45
C LEU A 110 7.68 6.14 5.73
N THR A 111 7.81 6.77 6.90
CA THR A 111 8.95 7.63 7.25
C THR A 111 10.29 6.93 7.01
N HIS A 112 10.41 5.66 7.44
CA HIS A 112 11.64 4.87 7.31
C HIS A 112 11.88 4.34 5.89
N LEU A 113 10.83 4.25 5.06
CA LEU A 113 10.96 3.84 3.66
C LEU A 113 11.43 4.99 2.74
N TYR A 114 11.40 6.24 3.21
CA TYR A 114 11.99 7.35 2.48
C TYR A 114 13.53 7.36 2.53
N GLU A 115 14.15 6.57 3.40
CA GLU A 115 15.60 6.56 3.60
C GLU A 115 16.30 5.57 2.64
N LEU A 116 16.97 6.10 1.63
CA LEU A 116 17.55 5.29 0.56
C LEU A 116 18.96 4.78 0.89
N ALA A 117 19.21 3.53 0.51
CA ALA A 117 20.50 2.84 0.65
C ALA A 117 21.56 3.33 -0.36
N LEU A 118 21.14 3.95 -1.47
CA LEU A 118 22.02 4.36 -2.57
C LEU A 118 23.21 5.20 -2.09
N GLY A 119 24.41 4.82 -2.56
CA GLY A 119 25.69 5.37 -2.13
C GLY A 119 26.33 4.64 -0.95
N GLY A 120 25.68 3.60 -0.41
CA GLY A 120 26.29 2.66 0.53
C GLY A 120 27.26 1.68 -0.14
N THR A 121 27.16 1.50 -1.45
CA THR A 121 27.98 0.59 -2.28
C THR A 121 27.92 -0.85 -1.77
N ALA A 122 29.06 -1.56 -1.72
CA ALA A 122 29.07 -2.99 -1.44
C ALA A 122 28.64 -3.34 0.01
N VAL A 123 29.12 -2.58 1.00
CA VAL A 123 29.00 -2.93 2.43
C VAL A 123 28.60 -1.75 3.34
N GLY A 124 28.21 -0.61 2.77
CA GLY A 124 27.75 0.57 3.51
C GLY A 124 28.79 1.68 3.72
N THR A 125 30.05 1.44 3.36
CA THR A 125 31.13 2.44 3.53
C THR A 125 31.12 3.55 2.48
N GLY A 126 30.46 3.34 1.34
CA GLY A 126 30.55 4.24 0.19
C GLY A 126 31.87 4.17 -0.59
N LEU A 127 32.63 3.07 -0.45
CA LEU A 127 33.86 2.88 -1.23
C LEU A 127 33.54 2.86 -2.75
N ASN A 128 34.33 3.56 -3.55
CA ASN A 128 34.16 3.72 -5.00
C ASN A 128 32.90 4.48 -5.44
N THR A 129 32.26 5.24 -4.54
CA THR A 129 31.28 6.27 -4.94
C THR A 129 31.77 7.66 -4.57
N HIS A 130 31.28 8.67 -5.28
CA HIS A 130 31.66 10.05 -4.99
C HIS A 130 31.00 10.52 -3.68
N PRO A 131 31.67 11.28 -2.78
CA PRO A 131 31.11 11.66 -1.47
C PRO A 131 29.78 12.43 -1.51
N LYS A 132 29.51 13.12 -2.64
CA LYS A 132 28.25 13.86 -2.87
C LYS A 132 27.16 13.03 -3.56
N PHE A 133 27.44 11.81 -4.00
CA PHE A 133 26.54 10.99 -4.82
C PHE A 133 25.23 10.68 -4.09
N ALA A 134 25.30 10.06 -2.91
CA ALA A 134 24.12 9.63 -2.15
C ALA A 134 23.09 10.75 -1.94
N LYS A 135 23.53 11.90 -1.41
CA LYS A 135 22.66 13.05 -1.14
C LYS A 135 22.09 13.67 -2.41
N LYS A 136 22.89 13.74 -3.49
CA LYS A 136 22.42 14.27 -4.77
C LYS A 136 21.41 13.34 -5.42
N ALA A 137 21.70 12.04 -5.48
CA ALA A 137 20.83 11.05 -6.08
C ALA A 137 19.47 11.00 -5.37
N ALA A 138 19.46 10.94 -4.03
CA ALA A 138 18.20 11.01 -3.26
C ALA A 138 17.41 12.29 -3.53
N LYS A 139 18.07 13.45 -3.66
CA LYS A 139 17.41 14.72 -4.02
C LYS A 139 16.79 14.68 -5.41
N PHE A 140 17.46 14.08 -6.39
CA PHE A 140 16.89 13.90 -7.74
C PHE A 140 15.69 12.96 -7.69
N ILE A 141 15.80 11.82 -7.00
CA ILE A 141 14.70 10.88 -6.84
C ILE A 141 13.48 11.55 -6.18
N ALA A 142 13.70 12.29 -5.09
CA ALA A 142 12.65 13.05 -4.41
C ALA A 142 11.98 14.09 -5.34
N LYS A 143 12.77 14.76 -6.18
CA LYS A 143 12.25 15.73 -7.16
C LYS A 143 11.41 15.06 -8.25
N GLU A 144 11.91 13.97 -8.84
CA GLU A 144 11.23 13.26 -9.93
C GLU A 144 9.92 12.62 -9.47
N THR A 145 9.91 12.07 -8.26
CA THR A 145 8.73 11.39 -7.69
C THR A 145 7.77 12.35 -6.98
N GLY A 146 8.24 13.54 -6.57
CA GLY A 146 7.48 14.43 -5.68
C GLY A 146 7.38 13.91 -4.22
N LEU A 147 8.13 12.85 -3.89
CA LEU A 147 8.10 12.18 -2.60
C LEU A 147 9.30 12.57 -1.72
N LYS A 148 9.21 12.32 -0.41
CA LYS A 148 10.15 12.83 0.61
C LYS A 148 11.44 12.00 0.74
N PHE A 149 11.91 11.38 -0.34
CA PHE A 149 13.10 10.53 -0.30
C PHE A 149 14.35 11.30 0.15
N SER A 150 15.16 10.63 0.96
CA SER A 150 16.41 11.14 1.49
C SER A 150 17.48 10.05 1.43
N SER A 151 18.74 10.42 1.66
CA SER A 151 19.81 9.43 1.84
C SER A 151 19.76 8.96 3.28
N ALA A 152 19.65 7.65 3.51
CA ALA A 152 19.70 7.07 4.85
C ALA A 152 20.93 7.55 5.64
N GLU A 153 20.72 7.88 6.93
CA GLU A 153 21.80 8.35 7.81
C GLU A 153 22.85 7.24 8.04
N ASN A 154 22.39 6.02 8.28
CA ASN A 154 23.25 4.85 8.45
C ASN A 154 23.05 3.85 7.32
N LYS A 155 24.05 3.74 6.44
CA LYS A 155 24.03 2.83 5.29
C LYS A 155 24.15 1.37 5.67
N PHE A 156 24.81 1.04 6.78
CA PHE A 156 24.93 -0.33 7.25
C PHE A 156 23.56 -0.89 7.66
N ALA A 157 22.75 -0.09 8.35
CA ALA A 157 21.41 -0.50 8.79
C ALA A 157 20.49 -0.86 7.60
N VAL A 158 20.39 0.03 6.62
CA VAL A 158 19.48 -0.16 5.47
C VAL A 158 19.99 -1.14 4.40
N LEU A 159 21.26 -1.55 4.48
CA LEU A 159 21.84 -2.61 3.64
C LEU A 159 21.79 -3.98 4.31
N ALA A 160 22.09 -4.04 5.61
CA ALA A 160 22.14 -5.30 6.35
C ALA A 160 20.75 -5.80 6.76
N ALA A 161 19.77 -4.90 6.87
CA ALA A 161 18.40 -5.22 7.25
C ALA A 161 17.38 -4.39 6.46
N HIS A 162 16.14 -4.89 6.44
CA HIS A 162 15.00 -4.24 5.81
C HIS A 162 13.85 -4.07 6.81
N ASP A 163 14.17 -3.53 7.99
CA ASP A 163 13.22 -3.39 9.09
C ASP A 163 12.02 -2.51 8.72
N ALA A 164 12.22 -1.47 7.91
CA ALA A 164 11.15 -0.64 7.38
C ALA A 164 10.15 -1.45 6.53
N MET A 165 10.63 -2.43 5.75
CA MET A 165 9.78 -3.34 4.98
C MET A 165 9.00 -4.30 5.89
N VAL A 166 9.60 -4.73 7.00
CA VAL A 166 8.92 -5.56 8.00
C VAL A 166 7.80 -4.77 8.70
N GLN A 167 8.08 -3.52 9.08
CA GLN A 167 7.10 -2.65 9.73
C GLN A 167 5.91 -2.33 8.82
N ILE A 168 6.16 -2.00 7.53
CA ILE A 168 5.07 -1.75 6.60
C ILE A 168 4.25 -3.02 6.35
N SER A 169 4.90 -4.20 6.24
CA SER A 169 4.19 -5.48 6.16
C SER A 169 3.29 -5.74 7.38
N GLY A 170 3.75 -5.40 8.58
CA GLY A 170 2.95 -5.45 9.79
C GLY A 170 1.71 -4.55 9.73
N SER A 171 1.88 -3.32 9.23
CA SER A 171 0.75 -2.39 9.03
C SER A 171 -0.26 -2.92 8.02
N LEU A 172 0.21 -3.53 6.92
CA LEU A 172 -0.65 -4.16 5.92
C LEU A 172 -1.41 -5.36 6.48
N LYS A 173 -0.80 -6.15 7.38
CA LYS A 173 -1.50 -7.24 8.08
C LYS A 173 -2.60 -6.72 9.00
N THR A 174 -2.36 -5.61 9.70
CA THR A 174 -3.39 -4.95 10.53
C THR A 174 -4.55 -4.46 9.67
N LEU A 175 -4.26 -3.83 8.52
CA LEU A 175 -5.28 -3.45 7.55
C LEU A 175 -6.07 -4.68 7.06
N ALA A 176 -5.38 -5.77 6.71
CA ALA A 176 -6.03 -7.00 6.24
C ALA A 176 -6.98 -7.59 7.29
N ALA A 177 -6.61 -7.57 8.58
CA ALA A 177 -7.48 -8.00 9.67
C ALA A 177 -8.73 -7.10 9.81
N ALA A 178 -8.57 -5.78 9.68
CA ALA A 178 -9.70 -4.85 9.67
C ALA A 178 -10.63 -5.11 8.48
N LEU A 179 -10.10 -5.22 7.26
CA LEU A 179 -10.87 -5.51 6.05
C LEU A 179 -11.57 -6.86 6.14
N MET A 180 -10.91 -7.89 6.66
CA MET A 180 -11.53 -9.20 6.90
C MET A 180 -12.76 -9.08 7.80
N LYS A 181 -12.64 -8.34 8.91
CA LYS A 181 -13.77 -8.13 9.82
C LYS A 181 -14.91 -7.36 9.14
N ILE A 182 -14.61 -6.24 8.50
CA ILE A 182 -15.60 -5.39 7.83
C ILE A 182 -16.33 -6.17 6.74
N ALA A 183 -15.58 -6.81 5.83
CA ALA A 183 -16.16 -7.58 4.72
C ALA A 183 -16.99 -8.77 5.23
N ASN A 184 -16.50 -9.48 6.26
CA ASN A 184 -17.22 -10.61 6.83
C ASN A 184 -18.53 -10.18 7.49
N ASP A 185 -18.55 -9.04 8.18
CA ASP A 185 -19.78 -8.49 8.74
C ASP A 185 -20.78 -8.12 7.64
N VAL A 186 -20.36 -7.35 6.64
CA VAL A 186 -21.23 -6.94 5.53
C VAL A 186 -21.82 -8.17 4.83
N ARG A 187 -21.00 -9.22 4.63
CA ARG A 187 -21.45 -10.52 4.13
C ARG A 187 -22.53 -11.17 4.99
N TRP A 188 -22.34 -11.22 6.32
CA TRP A 188 -23.33 -11.81 7.22
C TRP A 188 -24.62 -10.98 7.30
N LEU A 189 -24.50 -9.65 7.37
CA LEU A 189 -25.63 -8.73 7.41
C LEU A 189 -26.46 -8.80 6.12
N GLY A 190 -25.82 -9.04 4.97
CA GLY A 190 -26.47 -9.27 3.68
C GLY A 190 -26.97 -10.69 3.43
N SER A 191 -26.75 -11.65 4.35
CA SER A 191 -27.17 -13.04 4.15
C SER A 191 -28.70 -13.16 4.10
N GLY A 192 -29.23 -13.91 3.13
CA GLY A 192 -30.68 -13.97 2.91
C GLY A 192 -31.06 -14.64 1.58
N PRO A 193 -32.24 -14.34 1.01
CA PRO A 193 -33.15 -13.26 1.40
C PRO A 193 -34.10 -13.60 2.57
N ARG A 194 -34.26 -14.88 2.93
CA ARG A 194 -35.23 -15.31 3.96
C ARG A 194 -34.65 -16.20 5.07
N CYS A 195 -33.47 -16.77 4.86
CA CYS A 195 -32.86 -17.75 5.76
C CYS A 195 -31.50 -17.27 6.30
N GLY A 196 -31.32 -15.95 6.41
CA GLY A 196 -30.11 -15.31 6.94
C GLY A 196 -30.48 -14.17 7.89
N LEU A 197 -29.58 -13.20 8.05
CA LEU A 197 -29.84 -12.01 8.88
C LEU A 197 -30.72 -10.97 8.16
N GLY A 198 -30.47 -10.75 6.86
CA GLY A 198 -31.28 -9.87 6.02
C GLY A 198 -31.33 -8.40 6.44
N GLU A 199 -30.26 -7.90 7.07
CA GLU A 199 -30.19 -6.51 7.55
C GLU A 199 -29.72 -5.53 6.47
N LEU A 200 -28.95 -6.02 5.49
CA LEU A 200 -28.47 -5.24 4.35
C LEU A 200 -28.97 -5.84 3.04
N ILE A 201 -29.29 -4.98 2.09
CA ILE A 201 -29.51 -5.37 0.68
C ILE A 201 -28.27 -4.91 -0.09
N LEU A 202 -27.51 -5.86 -0.62
CA LEU A 202 -26.29 -5.59 -1.38
C LEU A 202 -26.62 -5.31 -2.86
N PRO A 203 -25.85 -4.44 -3.55
CA PRO A 203 -26.01 -4.24 -4.98
C PRO A 203 -25.79 -5.53 -5.77
N GLU A 204 -26.67 -5.82 -6.73
CA GLU A 204 -26.53 -6.94 -7.68
C GLU A 204 -25.76 -6.45 -8.92
N ASN A 205 -24.49 -6.84 -9.04
CA ASN A 205 -23.62 -6.38 -10.14
C ASN A 205 -23.55 -7.36 -11.32
N GLU A 206 -23.73 -8.64 -11.06
CA GLU A 206 -23.78 -9.71 -12.07
C GLU A 206 -25.18 -10.33 -12.13
N PRO A 207 -25.64 -10.78 -13.31
CA PRO A 207 -26.94 -11.44 -13.42
C PRO A 207 -27.01 -12.69 -12.53
N GLY A 208 -27.91 -12.65 -11.53
CA GLY A 208 -28.34 -13.85 -10.83
C GLY A 208 -29.13 -14.79 -11.74
N SER A 209 -29.46 -15.98 -11.23
CA SER A 209 -30.40 -16.85 -11.93
C SER A 209 -31.79 -16.21 -11.92
N SER A 210 -32.42 -16.06 -13.09
CA SER A 210 -33.74 -15.43 -13.24
C SER A 210 -34.86 -16.12 -12.43
N ILE A 211 -34.66 -17.38 -12.04
CA ILE A 211 -35.59 -18.14 -11.19
C ILE A 211 -35.40 -17.87 -9.67
N MET A 212 -34.33 -17.19 -9.28
CA MET A 212 -33.97 -16.93 -7.87
C MET A 212 -34.00 -15.42 -7.53
N PRO A 213 -35.17 -14.76 -7.58
CA PRO A 213 -35.27 -13.32 -7.29
C PRO A 213 -34.82 -13.01 -5.85
N GLY A 214 -34.03 -11.94 -5.69
CA GLY A 214 -33.52 -11.48 -4.40
C GLY A 214 -32.31 -12.26 -3.87
N LYS A 215 -31.80 -13.26 -4.61
CA LYS A 215 -30.53 -13.92 -4.29
C LYS A 215 -29.38 -13.10 -4.89
N VAL A 216 -28.61 -12.45 -4.02
CA VAL A 216 -27.39 -11.73 -4.39
C VAL A 216 -26.21 -12.36 -3.66
N ASN A 217 -25.16 -12.74 -4.39
CA ASN A 217 -23.94 -13.25 -3.78
C ASN A 217 -23.04 -12.06 -3.37
N PRO A 218 -22.51 -12.04 -2.13
CA PRO A 218 -21.64 -10.98 -1.63
C PRO A 218 -20.18 -11.13 -2.07
#